data_AF-A0A7W4A142-F1
#
_entry.id   AF-A0A7W4A142-F1
#
_cell.length_a   1.000
_cell.length_b   1.000
_cell.length_c   1.000
_cell.angle_alpha   90.00
_cell.angle_beta   90.00
_cell.angle_gamma   90.00
#
_symmetry.space_group_name_H-M   'P 1'
#
loop_
_entity.id
_entity.type
_entity.pdbx_description
1 polymer ?
#
loop_
_entity_poly.entity_id
_entity_poly.type
_entity_poly.pdbx_seq_one_letter_code
_entity_poly.pdbx_strand_id
1 'polypeptide(L)'
;MDTNFENFVTQFKAQQPVPLAAFFYQAELHLITQLKDYLSVEQSTERSFFSLIEEARKTHNEDTNKHFWNALTAFNKINFNPSKHNTLPWLRYVNIIESLQGYAGSQLFASKSIKTKRQHRLFFAYMLTWEHLRYIAGNDDDYSPSSEVLAAYSNAHSEDDHQHDENCQHDTCSAH
;
A
#
# COMPACT_ATOMS: atom_id res chain seq x y z
N MET A 1 -2.26 4.03 24.46
CA MET A 1 -3.23 3.83 23.36
C MET A 1 -2.47 3.10 22.29
N ASP A 2 -2.84 1.85 22.01
CA ASP A 2 -2.12 1.02 21.06
C ASP A 2 -2.15 1.67 19.67
N THR A 3 -1.02 2.24 19.28
CA THR A 3 -0.64 2.59 17.91
C THR A 3 -0.39 1.29 17.16
N ASN A 4 -1.44 0.47 17.04
CA ASN A 4 -1.39 -0.77 16.31
C ASN A 4 -1.78 -0.47 14.86
N PHE A 5 -1.07 -1.09 13.91
CA PHE A 5 -1.36 -1.04 12.49
C PHE A 5 -2.83 -1.40 12.18
N GLU A 6 -3.45 -2.25 13.00
CA GLU A 6 -4.90 -2.58 12.94
C GLU A 6 -5.84 -1.37 13.06
N ASN A 7 -5.49 -0.40 13.92
CA ASN A 7 -6.28 0.81 14.05
C ASN A 7 -6.23 1.63 12.76
N PHE A 8 -5.10 1.61 12.05
CA PHE A 8 -4.96 2.26 10.74
C PHE A 8 -5.81 1.53 9.68
N VAL A 9 -5.73 0.20 9.59
CA VAL A 9 -6.53 -0.60 8.65
C VAL A 9 -8.03 -0.38 8.88
N THR A 10 -8.46 -0.32 10.15
CA THR A 10 -9.85 -0.05 10.51
C THR A 10 -10.30 1.36 10.11
N GLN A 11 -9.50 2.39 10.38
CA GLN A 11 -9.80 3.76 9.96
C GLN A 11 -9.90 3.91 8.44
N PHE A 12 -9.03 3.19 7.71
CA PHE A 12 -9.08 3.11 6.26
C PHE A 12 -10.41 2.51 5.77
N LYS A 13 -10.79 1.34 6.29
CA LYS A 13 -12.04 0.65 5.94
C LYS A 13 -13.28 1.52 6.24
N ALA A 14 -13.25 2.26 7.34
CA ALA A 14 -14.34 3.15 7.75
C ALA A 14 -14.42 4.46 6.95
N GLN A 15 -13.51 4.69 5.98
CA GLN A 15 -13.40 5.91 5.17
C GLN A 15 -13.32 7.20 6.02
N GLN A 16 -12.80 7.09 7.24
CA GLN A 16 -12.73 8.22 8.16
C GLN A 16 -11.62 9.19 7.71
N PRO A 17 -11.87 10.52 7.77
CA PRO A 17 -10.86 11.49 7.40
C PRO A 17 -9.73 11.53 8.43
N VAL A 18 -8.58 10.92 8.11
CA VAL A 18 -7.36 11.02 8.91
C VAL A 18 -6.51 12.20 8.42
N PRO A 19 -6.06 13.12 9.30
CA PRO A 19 -5.09 14.15 8.93
C PRO A 19 -3.80 13.51 8.41
N LEU A 20 -3.32 13.96 7.24
CA LEU A 20 -2.10 13.39 6.63
C LEU A 20 -0.89 13.46 7.58
N ALA A 21 -0.73 14.56 8.33
CA ALA A 21 0.35 14.69 9.31
C ALA A 21 0.35 13.55 10.36
N ALA A 22 -0.82 13.25 10.92
CA ALA A 22 -0.96 12.16 11.88
C ALA A 22 -0.71 10.79 11.22
N PHE A 23 -1.23 10.60 10.00
CA PHE A 23 -1.01 9.38 9.23
C PHE A 23 0.48 9.09 9.02
N PHE A 24 1.25 10.03 8.46
CA PHE A 24 2.66 9.77 8.15
C PHE A 24 3.50 9.59 9.41
N TYR A 25 3.17 10.29 10.51
CA TYR A 25 3.84 10.07 11.79
C TYR A 25 3.64 8.63 12.30
N GLN A 26 2.39 8.14 12.34
CA GLN A 26 2.11 6.78 12.76
C GLN A 26 2.68 5.74 11.79
N ALA A 27 2.58 6.00 10.50
CA ALA A 27 3.13 5.14 9.46
C ALA A 27 4.65 5.00 9.58
N GLU A 28 5.38 6.10 9.81
CA GLU A 28 6.82 6.07 10.04
C GLU A 28 7.19 5.21 11.25
N LEU A 29 6.47 5.35 12.38
CA LEU A 29 6.71 4.53 13.56
C LEU A 29 6.55 3.03 13.28
N HIS A 30 5.48 2.63 12.58
CA HIS A 30 5.29 1.23 12.22
C HIS A 30 6.39 0.72 11.27
N LEU A 31 6.81 1.52 10.28
CA LEU A 31 7.88 1.13 9.36
C LEU A 31 9.24 1.05 10.06
N ILE A 32 9.49 1.90 11.07
CA ILE A 32 10.68 1.79 11.94
C ILE A 32 10.69 0.45 12.65
N THR A 33 9.56 0.02 13.23
CA THR A 33 9.46 -1.30 13.89
C THR A 33 9.83 -2.42 12.92
N GLN A 34 9.23 -2.44 11.73
CA GLN A 34 9.50 -3.49 10.75
C GLN A 34 10.94 -3.47 10.21
N LEU A 35 11.52 -2.28 10.01
CA LEU A 35 12.92 -2.16 9.62
C LEU A 35 13.87 -2.65 10.71
N LYS A 36 13.56 -2.41 11.98
CA LYS A 36 14.34 -2.92 13.10
C LYS A 36 14.25 -4.44 13.20
N ASP A 37 13.06 -5.00 13.00
CA ASP A 37 12.88 -6.46 12.96
C ASP A 37 13.71 -7.07 11.81
N TYR A 38 13.60 -6.51 10.61
CA TYR A 38 14.40 -6.91 9.44
C TYR A 38 15.92 -6.84 9.70
N LEU A 39 16.39 -5.79 10.38
CA LEU A 39 17.80 -5.59 10.70
C LEU A 39 18.25 -6.32 11.98
N SER A 40 17.35 -7.03 12.67
CA SER A 40 17.60 -7.64 13.99
C SER A 40 18.13 -6.64 15.02
N VAL A 41 17.63 -5.39 14.98
CA VAL A 41 17.97 -4.32 15.93
C VAL A 41 16.94 -4.30 17.06
N GLU A 42 17.40 -4.18 18.31
CA GLU A 42 16.50 -4.09 19.46
C GLU A 42 15.51 -2.92 19.32
N GLN A 43 14.22 -3.17 19.59
CA GLN A 43 13.15 -2.18 19.43
C GLN A 43 13.35 -0.92 20.30
N SER A 44 13.98 -1.06 21.46
CA SER A 44 14.36 0.03 22.37
C SER A 44 15.45 0.96 21.81
N THR A 45 16.22 0.54 20.81
CA THR A 45 17.35 1.32 20.29
C THR A 45 16.86 2.50 19.46
N GLU A 46 17.27 3.72 19.81
CA GLU A 46 16.93 4.90 19.01
C GLU A 46 17.70 4.92 17.68
N ARG A 47 16.95 4.86 16.57
CA ARG A 47 17.47 4.97 15.21
C ARG A 47 16.51 5.83 14.40
N SER A 48 17.05 6.69 13.55
CA SER A 48 16.20 7.45 12.63
C SER A 48 15.71 6.55 11.51
N PHE A 49 14.52 6.85 10.98
CA PHE A 49 13.96 6.11 9.86
C PHE A 49 14.93 6.09 8.66
N PHE A 50 15.54 7.23 8.35
CA PHE A 50 16.58 7.33 7.34
C PHE A 50 17.77 6.39 7.59
N SER A 51 18.30 6.34 8.82
CA SER A 51 19.45 5.46 9.12
C SER A 51 19.12 3.98 8.92
N LEU A 52 17.90 3.57 9.28
CA LEU A 52 17.45 2.19 9.12
C LEU A 52 17.31 1.83 7.63
N ILE A 53 16.78 2.73 6.80
CA ILE A 53 16.68 2.51 5.35
C ILE A 53 18.06 2.32 4.71
N GLU A 54 19.03 3.16 5.07
CA GLU A 54 20.38 3.09 4.49
C GLU A 54 21.15 1.84 4.93
N GLU A 55 20.89 1.35 6.14
CA GLU A 55 21.43 0.09 6.63
C GLU A 55 20.74 -1.11 5.95
N ALA A 56 19.41 -1.13 5.90
CA ALA A 56 18.61 -2.17 5.25
C ALA A 56 18.93 -2.33 3.76
N ARG A 57 19.26 -1.24 3.07
CA ARG A 57 19.68 -1.28 1.67
C ARG A 57 21.00 -2.04 1.47
N LYS A 58 21.89 -2.06 2.47
CA LYS A 58 23.22 -2.68 2.38
C LYS A 58 23.21 -4.18 2.67
N THR A 59 22.16 -4.71 3.27
CA THR A 59 22.08 -6.14 3.63
C THR A 59 21.79 -7.05 2.42
N HIS A 60 21.49 -6.50 1.24
CA HIS A 60 21.34 -7.22 -0.03
C HIS A 60 20.40 -8.44 0.05
N ASN A 61 19.11 -8.20 0.28
CA ASN A 61 18.05 -9.21 0.22
C ASN A 61 17.57 -9.44 -1.23
N GLU A 62 17.45 -10.72 -1.63
CA GLU A 62 17.09 -11.13 -3.00
C GLU A 62 15.61 -10.85 -3.33
N ASP A 63 14.74 -10.86 -2.32
CA ASP A 63 13.31 -10.60 -2.45
C ASP A 63 12.98 -9.10 -2.56
N THR A 64 13.98 -8.21 -2.44
CA THR A 64 13.75 -6.76 -2.43
C THR A 64 14.46 -6.02 -3.55
N ASN A 65 13.70 -5.15 -4.23
CA ASN A 65 14.22 -4.34 -5.32
C ASN A 65 14.82 -3.00 -4.84
N LYS A 66 15.88 -2.50 -5.48
CA LYS A 66 16.42 -1.15 -5.26
C LYS A 66 15.37 -0.03 -5.32
N HIS A 67 14.33 -0.20 -6.14
CA HIS A 67 13.23 0.75 -6.27
C HIS A 67 12.37 0.80 -5.01
N PHE A 68 12.21 -0.31 -4.28
CA PHE A 68 11.52 -0.33 -2.99
C PHE A 68 12.22 0.57 -1.97
N TRP A 69 13.54 0.43 -1.84
CA TRP A 69 14.33 1.30 -0.96
C TRP A 69 14.27 2.78 -1.37
N ASN A 70 14.19 3.06 -2.68
CA ASN A 70 13.98 4.43 -3.17
C ASN A 70 12.59 4.97 -2.81
N ALA A 71 11.57 4.12 -2.75
CA ALA A 71 10.24 4.48 -2.27
C ALA A 71 10.30 4.89 -0.80
N LEU A 72 10.94 4.09 0.07
CA LEU A 72 11.10 4.41 1.49
C LEU A 72 11.90 5.72 1.70
N THR A 73 12.97 5.96 0.93
CA THR A 73 13.68 7.25 0.97
C THR A 73 12.79 8.41 0.53
N ALA A 74 11.91 8.21 -0.46
CA ALA A 74 10.93 9.23 -0.87
C ALA A 74 9.91 9.47 0.24
N PHE A 75 9.47 8.43 0.95
CA PHE A 75 8.58 8.53 2.11
C PHE A 75 9.22 9.36 3.23
N ASN A 76 10.47 9.07 3.61
CA ASN A 76 11.21 9.81 4.63
C ASN A 76 11.37 11.32 4.32
N LYS A 77 11.35 11.71 3.04
CA LYS A 77 11.49 13.11 2.62
C LYS A 77 10.18 13.91 2.67
N ILE A 78 9.08 13.29 3.06
CA ILE A 78 7.78 13.95 3.15
C ILE A 78 7.80 14.90 4.35
N ASN A 79 8.08 16.17 4.06
CA ASN A 79 8.08 17.23 5.04
C ASN A 79 6.73 17.97 4.95
N PHE A 80 6.01 18.12 6.07
CA PHE A 80 4.69 18.78 6.12
C PHE A 80 4.76 20.30 6.08
N ASN A 81 5.84 20.86 5.54
CA ASN A 81 5.90 22.27 5.25
C ASN A 81 5.40 22.48 3.81
N PRO A 82 4.13 22.87 3.60
CA PRO A 82 3.59 23.07 2.26
C PRO A 82 4.28 24.30 1.64
N SER A 83 5.31 24.08 0.83
CA SER A 83 5.73 25.12 -0.11
C SER A 83 4.64 25.25 -1.17
N LYS A 84 4.26 26.47 -1.52
CA LYS A 84 3.13 26.82 -2.41
C LYS A 84 3.21 26.21 -3.83
N HIS A 85 4.27 25.47 -4.15
CA HIS A 85 4.58 24.98 -5.50
C HIS A 85 4.87 23.48 -5.59
N ASN A 86 4.87 22.72 -4.49
CA ASN A 86 5.20 21.30 -4.58
C ASN A 86 3.97 20.42 -4.82
N THR A 87 4.03 19.72 -5.96
CA THR A 87 3.40 18.41 -6.18
C THR A 87 3.45 17.60 -4.88
N LEU A 88 2.31 17.04 -4.48
CA LEU A 88 2.15 16.22 -3.27
C LEU A 88 3.38 15.29 -3.11
N PRO A 89 4.33 15.58 -2.19
CA PRO A 89 5.67 14.96 -2.21
C PRO A 89 5.62 13.44 -2.09
N TRP A 90 4.57 12.94 -1.43
CA TRP A 90 4.27 11.54 -1.21
C TRP A 90 3.76 10.80 -2.46
N LEU A 91 3.32 11.50 -3.51
CA LEU A 91 2.91 10.82 -4.76
C LEU A 91 4.08 10.10 -5.41
N ARG A 92 5.32 10.58 -5.23
CA ARG A 92 6.50 9.87 -5.72
C ARG A 92 6.63 8.50 -5.06
N TYR A 93 6.44 8.44 -3.74
CA TYR A 93 6.43 7.19 -3.00
C TYR A 93 5.35 6.24 -3.54
N VAL A 94 4.10 6.72 -3.63
CA VAL A 94 2.96 5.94 -4.14
C VAL A 94 3.24 5.38 -5.52
N ASN A 95 3.66 6.21 -6.47
CA ASN A 95 3.90 5.79 -7.85
C ASN A 95 5.00 4.72 -7.97
N ILE A 96 6.03 4.76 -7.10
CA ILE A 96 7.07 3.72 -7.10
C ILE A 96 6.50 2.39 -6.60
N ILE A 97 5.72 2.39 -5.52
CA ILE A 97 5.09 1.17 -4.99
C ILE A 97 4.10 0.58 -5.99
N GLU A 98 3.25 1.40 -6.61
CA GLU A 98 2.32 0.94 -7.65
C GLU A 98 3.05 0.30 -8.84
N SER A 99 4.15 0.93 -9.28
CA SER A 99 4.97 0.40 -10.36
C SER A 99 5.63 -0.93 -10.00
N LEU A 100 6.02 -1.14 -8.74
CA LEU A 100 6.60 -2.41 -8.27
C LEU A 100 5.58 -3.54 -8.29
N GLN A 101 4.32 -3.22 -8.03
CA GLN A 101 3.21 -4.18 -7.99
C GLN A 101 2.52 -4.37 -9.36
N GLY A 102 2.93 -3.63 -10.39
CA GLY A 102 2.40 -3.78 -11.74
C GLY A 102 0.96 -3.30 -11.95
N TYR A 103 0.43 -2.44 -11.09
CA TYR A 103 -0.92 -1.87 -11.24
C TYR A 103 -0.89 -0.33 -11.33
N ALA A 104 -1.93 0.26 -11.92
CA ALA A 104 -2.15 1.71 -11.83
C ALA A 104 -3.23 1.99 -10.78
N GLY A 105 -2.92 2.74 -9.72
CA GLY A 105 -3.90 2.98 -8.63
C GLY A 105 -5.17 3.72 -9.08
N SER A 106 -5.16 4.35 -10.25
CA SER A 106 -6.37 4.92 -10.86
C SER A 106 -7.39 3.87 -11.28
N GLN A 107 -6.95 2.65 -11.58
CA GLN A 107 -7.77 1.50 -11.98
C GLN A 107 -8.41 0.81 -10.77
N LEU A 108 -7.70 0.74 -9.64
CA LEU A 108 -8.19 0.05 -8.43
C LEU A 108 -9.27 0.82 -7.65
N PHE A 109 -9.24 2.16 -7.66
CA PHE A 109 -10.15 2.96 -6.83
C PHE A 109 -11.12 3.77 -7.69
N ALA A 110 -12.40 3.39 -7.74
CA ALA A 110 -13.44 4.07 -8.52
C ALA A 110 -14.04 5.33 -7.83
N SER A 111 -13.25 6.10 -7.08
CA SER A 111 -13.76 7.35 -6.47
C SER A 111 -13.83 8.51 -7.47
N LYS A 112 -14.97 9.22 -7.52
CA LYS A 112 -15.15 10.46 -8.30
C LYS A 112 -14.33 11.64 -7.74
N SER A 113 -13.96 11.59 -6.46
CA SER A 113 -13.14 12.63 -5.81
C SER A 113 -11.65 12.34 -6.02
N ILE A 114 -10.96 13.21 -6.74
CA ILE A 114 -9.51 13.09 -6.94
C ILE A 114 -8.74 13.11 -5.62
N LYS A 115 -9.21 13.87 -4.63
CA LYS A 115 -8.61 13.95 -3.30
C LYS A 115 -8.71 12.60 -2.57
N THR A 116 -9.91 12.01 -2.57
CA THR A 116 -10.19 10.72 -1.94
C THR A 116 -9.43 9.60 -2.64
N LYS A 117 -9.46 9.55 -3.98
CA LYS A 117 -8.67 8.60 -4.79
C LYS A 117 -7.19 8.65 -4.44
N ARG A 118 -6.61 9.85 -4.34
CA ARG A 118 -5.20 10.04 -3.97
C ARG A 118 -4.90 9.53 -2.56
N GLN A 119 -5.79 9.76 -1.59
CA GLN A 119 -5.64 9.23 -0.24
C GLN A 119 -5.73 7.69 -0.21
N HIS A 120 -6.67 7.08 -0.93
CA HIS A 120 -6.77 5.63 -1.00
C HIS A 120 -5.51 4.99 -1.59
N ARG A 121 -4.98 5.57 -2.68
CA ARG A 121 -3.70 5.13 -3.26
C ARG A 121 -2.55 5.21 -2.25
N LEU A 122 -2.48 6.29 -1.47
CA LEU A 122 -1.46 6.44 -0.42
C LEU A 122 -1.56 5.35 0.64
N PHE A 123 -2.77 5.13 1.17
CA PHE A 123 -3.01 4.14 2.22
C PHE A 123 -2.73 2.72 1.73
N PHE A 124 -3.12 2.41 0.50
CA PHE A 124 -2.86 1.11 -0.10
C PHE A 124 -1.36 0.88 -0.37
N ALA A 125 -0.66 1.87 -0.92
CA ALA A 125 0.80 1.81 -1.07
C ALA A 125 1.51 1.59 0.27
N TYR A 126 1.02 2.21 1.34
CA TYR A 126 1.53 2.01 2.69
C TYR A 126 1.30 0.59 3.23
N MET A 127 0.09 0.02 3.08
CA MET A 127 -0.17 -1.36 3.48
C MET A 127 0.78 -2.34 2.78
N LEU A 128 0.92 -2.22 1.45
CA LEU A 128 1.86 -3.04 0.67
C LEU A 128 3.31 -2.88 1.13
N THR A 129 3.71 -1.67 1.52
CA THR A 129 5.06 -1.41 2.02
C THR A 129 5.30 -2.07 3.37
N TRP A 130 4.31 -2.00 4.27
CA TRP A 130 4.38 -2.62 5.58
C TRP A 130 4.41 -4.15 5.48
N GLU A 131 3.55 -4.74 4.64
CA GLU A 131 3.53 -6.18 4.35
C GLU A 131 4.86 -6.64 3.77
N HIS A 132 5.42 -5.92 2.80
CA HIS A 132 6.71 -6.27 2.21
C HIS A 132 7.83 -6.26 3.24
N LEU A 133 7.89 -5.24 4.12
CA LEU A 133 8.89 -5.20 5.19
C LEU A 133 8.76 -6.37 6.18
N ARG A 134 7.53 -6.77 6.51
CA ARG A 134 7.28 -7.94 7.37
C ARG A 134 7.74 -9.23 6.74
N TYR A 135 7.39 -9.43 5.48
CA TYR A 135 7.79 -10.60 4.71
C TYR A 135 9.31 -10.75 4.69
N ILE A 136 10.05 -9.69 4.34
CA ILE A 136 11.52 -9.77 4.28
C ILE A 136 12.18 -9.85 5.65
N ALA A 137 11.47 -9.49 6.72
CA ALA A 137 11.88 -9.72 8.10
C ALA A 137 11.67 -11.17 8.57
N GLY A 138 11.14 -12.06 7.71
CA GLY A 138 10.88 -13.47 8.01
C GLY A 138 9.57 -13.70 8.76
N ASN A 139 8.62 -12.76 8.66
CA ASN A 139 7.28 -12.95 9.20
C ASN A 139 6.39 -13.58 8.12
N ASP A 140 6.40 -14.91 8.07
CA ASP A 140 5.69 -15.71 7.06
C ASP A 140 4.19 -15.92 7.40
N ASP A 141 3.56 -14.98 8.11
CA ASP A 141 2.14 -15.10 8.40
C ASP A 141 1.26 -14.73 7.21
N ASP A 142 0.09 -15.37 7.10
CA ASP A 142 -0.90 -15.11 6.04
C ASP A 142 -1.60 -13.74 6.20
N TYR A 143 -1.10 -12.87 7.09
CA TYR A 143 -1.76 -11.60 7.38
C TYR A 143 -1.48 -10.57 6.28
N SER A 144 -2.39 -10.54 5.30
CA SER A 144 -2.38 -9.62 4.17
C SER A 144 -3.60 -8.66 4.20
N PRO A 145 -3.53 -7.56 4.98
CA PRO A 145 -4.54 -6.50 4.96
C PRO A 145 -4.79 -5.91 3.55
N SER A 146 -3.80 -5.89 2.66
CA SER A 146 -3.98 -5.42 1.29
C SER A 146 -4.89 -6.35 0.47
N SER A 147 -4.83 -7.67 0.72
CA SER A 147 -5.70 -8.65 0.08
C SER A 147 -7.17 -8.46 0.46
N GLU A 148 -7.46 -8.14 1.72
CA GLU A 148 -8.83 -7.84 2.16
C GLU A 148 -9.37 -6.58 1.48
N VAL A 149 -8.51 -5.58 1.30
CA VAL A 149 -8.87 -4.35 0.59
C VAL A 149 -9.14 -4.63 -0.88
N LEU A 150 -8.27 -5.39 -1.56
CA LEU A 150 -8.49 -5.80 -2.94
C LEU A 150 -9.76 -6.62 -3.11
N ALA A 151 -10.06 -7.56 -2.20
CA ALA A 151 -11.29 -8.34 -2.21
C ALA A 151 -12.54 -7.46 -2.08
N ALA A 152 -12.52 -6.47 -1.17
CA ALA A 152 -13.62 -5.53 -1.02
C ALA A 152 -13.85 -4.67 -2.28
N TYR A 153 -12.78 -4.27 -2.98
CA TYR A 153 -12.88 -3.51 -4.24
C TYR A 153 -13.25 -4.38 -5.45
N SER A 154 -12.78 -5.63 -5.51
CA SER A 154 -13.18 -6.60 -6.53
C SER A 154 -14.66 -6.93 -6.40
N ASN A 155 -15.15 -7.15 -5.19
CA ASN A 155 -16.57 -7.46 -4.93
C ASN A 155 -17.48 -6.24 -5.20
N ALA A 156 -16.99 -5.02 -4.96
CA ALA A 156 -17.71 -3.80 -5.32
C ALA A 156 -17.80 -3.55 -6.83
N HIS A 157 -17.02 -4.28 -7.64
CA HIS A 157 -17.01 -4.19 -9.09
C HIS A 157 -17.49 -5.47 -9.78
N SER A 158 -17.76 -6.56 -9.04
CA SER A 158 -18.28 -7.82 -9.58
C SER A 158 -19.81 -7.88 -9.65
N GLU A 159 -20.54 -6.89 -9.12
CA GLU A 159 -22.01 -6.88 -9.16
C GLU A 159 -22.60 -6.30 -10.47
N ASP A 160 -21.78 -5.84 -11.43
CA ASP A 160 -22.28 -5.22 -12.68
C ASP A 160 -21.74 -5.85 -13.98
N ASP A 161 -20.90 -6.89 -13.94
CA ASP A 161 -20.18 -7.34 -15.15
C ASP A 161 -20.37 -8.80 -15.58
N HIS A 162 -21.35 -9.53 -15.03
CA HIS A 162 -21.74 -10.84 -15.58
C HIS A 162 -23.26 -11.09 -15.56
N GLN A 163 -24.02 -10.31 -16.32
CA GLN A 163 -25.13 -10.91 -17.08
C GLN A 163 -24.52 -11.57 -18.32
N HIS A 164 -24.06 -12.81 -18.15
CA HIS A 164 -24.04 -13.72 -19.29
C HIS A 164 -25.50 -14.05 -19.60
N ASP A 165 -26.10 -13.29 -20.52
CA ASP A 165 -27.26 -13.79 -21.26
C ASP A 165 -26.78 -15.06 -21.99
N GLU A 166 -27.01 -16.22 -21.36
CA GLU A 166 -26.91 -17.52 -22.00
C GLU A 166 -28.02 -17.62 -23.04
N ASN A 167 -27.81 -16.98 -24.20
CA ASN A 167 -28.60 -17.28 -25.39
C ASN A 167 -27.94 -18.48 -26.11
N CYS A 168 -27.95 -19.63 -25.42
CA CYS A 168 -27.65 -20.92 -26.02
C CYS A 168 -28.90 -21.46 -26.71
N GLN A 169 -29.08 -21.20 -28.01
CA GLN A 169 -29.74 -22.14 -28.92
C GLN A 169 -29.08 -22.10 -30.29
N HIS A 170 -28.13 -23.01 -30.48
CA HIS A 170 -27.67 -23.46 -31.77
C HIS A 170 -28.37 -24.79 -32.05
N ASP A 171 -29.34 -24.82 -32.96
CA ASP A 171 -29.67 -26.05 -33.70
C ASP A 171 -30.54 -25.73 -34.92
N THR A 172 -29.93 -25.78 -36.10
CA THR A 172 -30.64 -26.08 -37.34
C THR A 172 -29.80 -27.06 -38.13
N CYS A 173 -29.94 -28.33 -37.79
CA CYS A 173 -29.85 -29.41 -38.77
C CYS A 173 -31.11 -29.37 -39.63
N SER A 174 -30.98 -29.31 -40.95
CA SER A 174 -32.04 -29.75 -41.86
C SER A 174 -31.41 -30.30 -43.13
N ALA A 175 -31.32 -31.63 -43.17
CA ALA A 175 -31.37 -32.39 -44.40
C ALA A 175 -32.80 -32.96 -44.50
N HIS A 176 -33.54 -32.53 -45.53
CA HIS A 176 -34.52 -33.33 -46.27
C HIS A 176 -34.95 -32.57 -47.53
#